data_AF-S9QM32-F1
#
_entry.id   AF-S9QM32-F1
#
_cell.length_a   1.000
_cell.length_b   1.000
_cell.length_c   1.000
_cell.angle_alpha   90.00
_cell.angle_beta   90.00
_cell.angle_gamma   90.00
#
_symmetry.space_group_name_H-M   'P 1'
#
loop_
_entity.id
_entity.type
_entity.pdbx_description
1 polymer ?
#
loop_
_entity_poly.entity_id
_entity_poly.type
_entity_poly.pdbx_seq_one_letter_code
_entity_poly.pdbx_strand_id
1 'polypeptide(L)' 'MMRELVTRTSLIVGLFGSSQNASCPDDEHNNILKAIQTKNAELAEQLLISHLNHIQSGLDMESRQEPQDDLAAILGMD' A
#
# COMPACT_ATOMS: atom_id res chain seq x y z
N MET A 1 -17.58 0.08 6.29
CA MET A 1 -16.83 1.15 5.60
C MET A 1 -15.31 1.01 5.83
N MET A 2 -14.79 1.03 7.06
CA MET A 2 -13.34 0.92 7.33
C MET A 2 -12.72 -0.43 6.89
N ARG A 3 -13.43 -1.55 7.09
CA ARG A 3 -12.99 -2.89 6.67
C ARG A 3 -12.70 -2.99 5.17
N GLU A 4 -13.51 -2.33 4.35
CA GLU A 4 -13.37 -2.37 2.90
C GLU A 4 -12.13 -1.60 2.44
N LEU A 5 -11.88 -0.43 3.05
CA LEU A 5 -10.67 0.36 2.82
C LEU A 5 -9.43 -0.43 3.22
N VAL A 6 -9.42 -1.03 4.42
CA VAL A 6 -8.30 -1.87 4.89
C VAL A 6 -8.05 -3.02 3.91
N THR A 7 -9.09 -3.76 3.50
CA THR A 7 -8.95 -4.88 2.55
C THR A 7 -8.43 -4.44 1.18
N ARG A 8 -8.92 -3.31 0.64
CA ARG A 8 -8.46 -2.79 -0.66
C ARG A 8 -7.00 -2.35 -0.58
N THR A 9 -6.59 -1.65 0.48
CA THR A 9 -5.20 -1.20 0.66
C THR A 9 -4.25 -2.37 0.88
N SER A 10 -4.65 -3.38 1.66
CA SER A 10 -3.85 -4.61 1.84
C SER A 10 -3.63 -5.38 0.54
N LEU A 11 -4.63 -5.44 -0.36
CA LEU A 11 -4.49 -6.09 -1.67
C LEU A 11 -3.51 -5.34 -2.57
N ILE A 12 -3.57 -4.01 -2.60
CA ILE A 12 -2.67 -3.18 -3.40
C ILE A 12 -1.22 -3.35 -2.95
N VAL A 13 -0.97 -3.35 -1.63
CA VAL A 13 0.37 -3.58 -1.06
C VAL A 13 0.88 -5.00 -1.36
N GLY A 14 0.02 -6.02 -1.28
CA GLY A 14 0.41 -7.39 -1.63
C GLY A 14 0.74 -7.61 -3.11
N LEU A 15 0.09 -6.86 -4.01
CA LEU A 15 0.27 -6.98 -5.46
C LEU A 15 1.43 -6.15 -6.01
N PHE A 16 1.72 -4.99 -5.39
CA PHE A 16 2.64 -3.99 -5.95
C PHE A 16 3.71 -3.51 -4.95
N GLY A 17 3.78 -4.11 -3.76
CA GLY A 17 4.74 -3.73 -2.73
C GLY A 17 6.14 -4.26 -3.05
N SER A 18 7.08 -3.36 -3.31
CA SER A 18 8.50 -3.68 -3.26
C SER A 18 8.98 -3.66 -1.80
N SER A 19 9.71 -4.70 -1.43
CA SER A 19 9.84 -5.30 -0.09
C SER A 19 10.29 -4.46 1.13
N GLN A 20 10.42 -3.13 1.10
CA GLN A 20 10.91 -2.40 2.29
C GLN A 20 10.13 -1.14 2.68
N ASN A 21 9.38 -0.48 1.78
CA ASN A 21 8.76 0.82 2.08
C ASN A 21 7.23 0.86 1.84
N ALA A 22 6.60 -0.26 1.48
CA ALA A 22 5.17 -0.31 1.17
C ALA A 22 4.27 -0.54 2.41
N SER A 23 4.85 -0.77 3.60
CA SER A 23 4.09 -0.95 4.83
C SER A 23 3.84 0.39 5.50
N CYS A 24 2.61 0.62 5.96
CA CYS A 24 2.27 1.79 6.78
C CYS A 24 3.24 1.87 7.97
N PRO A 25 3.92 3.00 8.19
CA PRO A 25 4.65 3.22 9.44
C PRO A 25 3.67 3.13 10.61
N ASP A 26 4.01 2.36 11.65
CA ASP A 26 3.13 2.10 12.81
C ASP A 26 2.56 3.38 13.46
N ASP A 27 3.25 4.51 13.32
CA ASP A 27 2.84 5.79 13.89
C ASP A 27 1.78 6.56 13.08
N GLU A 28 1.67 6.36 11.76
CA GLU A 28 0.76 7.15 10.92
C GLU A 28 -0.71 6.87 11.26
N HIS A 29 -1.09 5.61 11.44
CA HIS A 29 -2.46 5.23 11.82
C HIS A 29 -2.82 5.69 13.22
N ASN A 30 -1.89 5.60 14.17
CA ASN A 30 -2.11 6.08 15.53
C ASN A 30 -2.37 7.60 15.56
N ASN A 31 -1.64 8.37 14.75
CA ASN A 31 -1.84 9.81 14.63
C ASN A 31 -3.20 10.16 14.00
N ILE A 32 -3.61 9.46 12.94
CA ILE A 32 -4.94 9.63 12.31
C ILE A 32 -6.06 9.32 13.32
N LEU A 33 -5.96 8.18 14.03
CA LEU A 33 -6.95 7.78 15.03
C LEU A 33 -7.06 8.81 16.16
N LYS A 34 -5.94 9.35 16.63
CA LYS A 34 -5.91 10.38 17.66
C LYS A 34 -6.60 11.68 17.20
N ALA A 35 -6.37 12.11 15.96
CA ALA A 35 -7.02 13.29 15.38
C ALA A 35 -8.55 13.11 15.27
N ILE A 36 -9.01 11.91 14.90
CA ILE A 36 -10.44 11.58 14.86
C ILE A 36 -11.04 11.58 16.28
N GLN A 37 -10.35 10.97 17.25
CA GLN A 37 -10.81 10.92 18.65
C GLN A 37 -10.94 12.31 19.28
N THR A 38 -10.05 13.24 18.93
CA THR A 38 -10.10 14.64 19.38
C THR A 38 -11.05 15.51 18.55
N LYS A 39 -11.77 14.93 17.58
CA LYS A 39 -12.69 15.61 16.66
C LYS A 39 -12.03 16.73 15.85
N ASN A 40 -10.73 16.63 15.59
CA ASN A 40 -10.00 17.56 14.75
C ASN A 40 -10.04 17.07 13.30
N ALA A 41 -11.08 17.49 12.58
CA ALA A 41 -11.34 17.02 11.22
C ALA A 41 -10.27 17.48 10.22
N GLU A 42 -9.81 18.72 10.31
CA GLU A 42 -8.77 19.26 9.43
C GLU A 42 -7.45 18.49 9.58
N LEU A 43 -7.04 18.19 10.82
CA LEU A 43 -5.84 17.41 11.08
C LEU A 43 -5.97 15.96 10.58
N ALA A 44 -7.13 15.34 10.81
CA ALA A 44 -7.39 13.98 10.35
C ALA A 44 -7.29 13.88 8.82
N GLU A 45 -7.85 14.86 8.09
CA GLU A 45 -7.75 14.94 6.63
C GLU A 45 -6.30 15.08 6.16
N GLN A 46 -5.54 16.00 6.74
CA GLN A 46 -4.13 16.23 6.38
C GLN A 46 -3.28 14.98 6.59
N LEU A 47 -3.44 14.31 7.74
CA LEU A 47 -2.71 13.08 8.04
C LEU A 47 -3.09 11.95 7.07
N LEU A 48 -4.35 11.86 6.68
CA LEU A 48 -4.84 10.83 5.77
C LEU A 48 -4.32 11.05 4.34
N ILE A 49 -4.25 12.29 3.87
CA ILE A 49 -3.62 12.62 2.57
C ILE A 49 -2.12 12.29 2.59
N SER A 50 -1.41 12.69 3.66
CA SER A 50 0.01 12.38 3.83
C SER A 50 0.27 10.87 3.79
N HIS A 51 -0.57 10.11 4.48
CA HIS A 51 -0.50 8.66 4.53
C HIS A 51 -0.68 8.01 3.14
N LEU A 52 -1.65 8.48 2.36
CA LEU A 52 -1.88 7.97 0.99
C LEU A 52 -0.69 8.28 0.07
N ASN A 53 -0.09 9.47 0.18
CA ASN A 53 1.11 9.82 -0.58
C ASN A 53 2.30 8.93 -0.20
N HIS A 54 2.47 8.63 1.10
CA HIS A 54 3.50 7.71 1.57
C HIS A 54 3.34 6.32 0.94
N ILE A 55 2.14 5.74 1.04
CA ILE A 55 1.82 4.46 0.40
C ILE A 55 2.14 4.51 -1.08
N GLN A 56 1.63 5.51 -1.80
CA GLN A 56 1.84 5.65 -3.24
C GLN A 56 3.33 5.74 -3.60
N SER A 57 4.14 6.42 -2.81
CA SER A 57 5.59 6.52 -3.04
C SER A 57 6.35 5.20 -2.84
N GLY A 58 5.78 4.28 -2.04
CA GLY A 58 6.31 2.93 -1.84
C GLY A 58 5.76 1.90 -2.83
N LEU A 59 4.83 2.26 -3.70
CA LEU A 59 4.29 1.38 -4.74
C LEU A 59 5.08 1.59 -6.04
N ASP A 60 5.77 0.54 -6.49
CA ASP A 60 6.43 0.55 -7.80
C ASP A 60 5.41 0.16 -8.88
N MET A 61 4.71 1.17 -9.39
CA MET A 61 3.70 1.01 -10.45
C MET A 61 4.30 0.77 -11.84
N GLU A 62 5.62 0.94 -12.01
CA GLU A 62 6.36 0.67 -13.25
C GLU A 62 6.95 -0.74 -13.29
N SER A 63 7.03 -1.43 -12.16
CA SER A 63 7.36 -2.85 -12.07
C SER A 63 6.25 -3.75 -12.62
N ARG A 64 5.97 -3.65 -13.92
CA ARG A 64 5.66 -4.88 -14.65
C ARG A 64 6.91 -5.73 -14.52
N GLN A 65 6.86 -6.72 -13.63
CA GLN A 65 7.67 -7.91 -13.84
C GLN A 65 7.31 -8.40 -15.23
N GLU A 66 8.16 -8.11 -16.22
CA GLU A 66 8.23 -8.91 -17.42
C GLU A 66 8.19 -10.36 -16.95
N PRO A 67 7.33 -11.23 -17.49
CA PRO A 67 7.36 -12.64 -17.16
C PRO A 67 8.76 -13.14 -17.53
N GLN A 68 9.64 -13.23 -16.54
CA GLN A 68 11.06 -13.52 -16.76
C GLN A 68 11.29 -15.00 -17.02
N ASP A 69 10.21 -15.79 -17.02
CA ASP A 69 10.25 -17.21 -17.20
C ASP A 69 9.26 -17.62 -18.30
N ASP A 70 9.83 -18.09 -19.41
CA ASP A 70 9.07 -18.88 -20.38
C ASP A 70 8.70 -20.22 -19.71
N LEU A 71 7.40 -20.39 -19.45
CA LEU A 71 6.86 -21.62 -18.87
C LEU A 71 7.21 -22.85 -19.74
N ALA A 72 7.35 -22.70 -21.06
CA ALA A 72 7.78 -23.79 -21.93
C ALA A 72 9.22 -24.24 -21.62
N ALA A 73 10.12 -23.28 -21.38
CA ALA A 73 11.51 -23.54 -21.01
C ALA A 73 11.63 -24.17 -19.60
N ILE A 74 10.80 -23.75 -18.64
CA ILE A 74 10.76 -24.34 -17.30
C ILE A 74 10.19 -25.78 -17.32
N LEU A 75 9.18 -26.03 -18.15
CA LEU A 75 8.50 -27.32 -18.24
C LEU A 75 9.18 -28.29 -19.22
N GLY A 76 10.27 -27.87 -19.89
CA GLY A 76 11.05 -28.70 -20.79
C GLY A 76 10.30 -29.13 -22.04
N MET A 77 9.42 -28.27 -22.56
CA MET A 77 8.63 -28.51 -23.77
C MET A 77 9.29 -27.83 -24.97
N ASP A 78 10.47 -28.32 -25.37
CA ASP A 78 11.09 -28.07 -26.68
C ASP A 78 10.96 -29.32 -27.59
#